data_AF-C3YE97-F1
#
_entry.id   AF-C3YE97-F1
#
_cell.length_a   1.000
_cell.length_b   1.000
_cell.length_c   1.000
_cell.angle_alpha   90.00
_cell.angle_beta   90.00
_cell.angle_gamma   90.00
#
_symmetry.space_group_name_H-M   'P 1'
#
loop_
_entity.id
_entity.type
_entity.pdbx_description
1 polymer ?
#
loop_
_entity_poly.entity_id
_entity_poly.type
_entity_poly.pdbx_seq_one_letter_code
_entity_poly.pdbx_strand_id
1 'polypeptide(L)'
;MVTVVVICPGLQSGVFKYSLRQCPCQGMLVDMITTGLSMVVELEDVESINGMSLSLLLSTVVPDMVSGQSQQQGWLDDKTRAVFIELTLYNPHVNLFSVVSMTVEFTNQGAAYKGSEVVTLRLIQHDAILLLVLRGCLALFILIFALREGKTLFSRPLDYLTEFWSWVELLVIAVGFSALGVYFHTQSIIDEVAVQRTDGNNETFGGYKSAVGWFQVYTYLLGLLICCATLKFIRLLRFNAHVYALSMTMRRSFKPVAQFMLTVGIIIMAFTQMANLIFGVKLVEYKNITSSLQSLLFMMIGSFDFEALTQGHELLGQMIFFTYQSMMQFFLLSMFMAIIMDVYSEDTQSTHTDELNFNAFVKESALRVLEKVKDKKSPNVNVERNISTRDRGTLEDMLTKIDRMVGDLDTGVYD
;
A
#
# COMPACT_ATOMS: atom_id res chain seq x y z
N MET A 1 20.77 -16.49 21.04
CA MET A 1 21.80 -16.83 20.02
C MET A 1 22.10 -15.55 19.27
N VAL A 2 23.38 -15.23 19.10
CA VAL A 2 23.85 -14.05 18.35
C VAL A 2 24.61 -14.57 17.16
N THR A 3 24.35 -14.06 15.96
CA THR A 3 25.07 -14.45 14.76
C THR A 3 25.70 -13.20 14.18
N VAL A 4 27.01 -13.22 13.99
CA VAL A 4 27.76 -12.16 13.34
C VAL A 4 28.18 -12.65 11.95
N VAL A 5 27.72 -11.98 10.91
CA VAL A 5 28.08 -12.32 9.52
C VAL A 5 28.93 -11.19 8.95
N VAL A 6 30.08 -11.55 8.40
CA VAL A 6 31.05 -10.62 7.81
C VAL A 6 31.18 -10.93 6.33
N ILE A 7 30.84 -9.96 5.48
CA ILE A 7 30.92 -10.12 4.03
C ILE A 7 32.20 -9.44 3.52
N CYS A 8 33.10 -10.26 2.96
CA CYS A 8 34.34 -9.86 2.30
C CYS A 8 34.37 -10.41 0.88
N PRO A 9 34.34 -9.57 -0.18
CA PRO A 9 34.46 -10.06 -1.55
C PRO A 9 35.89 -10.56 -1.82
N GLY A 10 36.04 -11.87 -2.09
CA GLY A 10 37.25 -12.46 -2.67
C GLY A 10 38.11 -13.37 -1.78
N LEU A 11 37.60 -13.93 -0.69
CA LEU A 11 38.36 -14.93 0.09
C LEU A 11 38.18 -16.35 -0.48
N GLN A 12 39.21 -16.89 -1.14
CA GLN A 12 39.46 -18.33 -1.16
C GLN A 12 40.19 -18.73 0.14
N SER A 13 39.86 -19.90 0.66
CA SER A 13 40.40 -20.52 1.87
C SER A 13 41.92 -20.36 2.00
N GLY A 14 42.37 -19.71 3.07
CA GLY A 14 43.78 -19.52 3.34
C GLY A 14 44.06 -18.90 4.70
N VAL A 15 44.85 -19.61 5.52
CA VAL A 15 45.38 -19.14 6.80
C VAL A 15 46.46 -18.10 6.54
N PHE A 16 46.27 -16.86 6.99
CA PHE A 16 47.31 -15.82 6.93
C PHE A 16 47.44 -15.07 8.26
N LYS A 17 48.66 -15.09 8.83
CA LYS A 17 49.17 -14.16 9.85
C LYS A 17 49.59 -12.88 9.16
N TYR A 18 49.27 -11.66 9.66
CA TYR A 18 50.17 -10.48 9.62
C TYR A 18 49.67 -9.30 10.48
N SER A 19 50.56 -8.30 10.58
CA SER A 19 50.82 -7.31 11.63
C SER A 19 50.02 -5.99 11.55
N LEU A 20 49.74 -5.45 12.74
CA LEU A 20 49.02 -4.21 13.10
C LEU A 20 49.39 -2.93 12.33
N ARG A 21 48.36 -2.19 11.88
CA ARG A 21 48.28 -0.72 11.90
C ARG A 21 46.86 -0.28 12.27
N GLN A 22 46.76 0.65 13.22
CA GLN A 22 45.53 1.09 13.89
C GLN A 22 44.64 1.97 13.00
N CYS A 23 43.34 1.68 12.96
CA CYS A 23 42.30 2.52 12.37
C CYS A 23 41.40 3.13 13.47
N PRO A 24 41.07 4.43 13.42
CA PRO A 24 40.42 5.18 14.51
C PRO A 24 38.93 4.86 14.75
N CYS A 25 38.32 3.96 13.98
CA CYS A 25 36.91 3.55 14.15
C CYS A 25 36.71 2.42 15.17
N GLN A 26 37.79 1.89 15.78
CA GLN A 26 37.78 0.77 16.73
C GLN A 26 37.04 1.07 18.05
N GLY A 27 36.95 2.34 18.48
CA GLY A 27 36.34 2.69 19.76
C GLY A 27 34.82 2.57 19.81
N MET A 28 34.11 2.90 18.72
CA MET A 28 32.65 2.96 18.72
C MET A 28 31.95 1.60 18.74
N LEU A 29 32.61 0.55 18.27
CA LEU A 29 32.05 -0.81 18.21
C LEU A 29 32.24 -1.54 19.55
N VAL A 30 33.29 -1.20 20.30
CA VAL A 30 33.58 -1.76 21.63
C VAL A 30 32.59 -1.26 22.67
N ASP A 31 32.19 0.01 22.60
CA ASP A 31 31.21 0.60 23.53
C ASP A 31 29.77 0.08 23.33
N MET A 32 29.46 -0.52 22.18
CA MET A 32 28.12 -1.07 21.90
C MET A 32 27.96 -2.52 22.41
N ILE A 33 29.08 -3.21 22.65
CA ILE A 33 29.13 -4.64 23.03
C ILE A 33 29.30 -4.83 24.56
N THR A 34 29.64 -3.78 25.31
CA THR A 34 29.99 -3.82 26.75
C THR A 34 28.84 -4.02 27.75
N THR A 35 27.64 -4.42 27.32
CA THR A 35 26.60 -4.88 28.27
C THR A 35 26.68 -6.39 28.45
N GLY A 36 27.39 -6.76 29.51
CA GLY A 36 27.98 -8.09 29.74
C GLY A 36 27.05 -9.28 29.54
N LEU A 37 27.35 -10.07 28.50
CA LEU A 37 26.87 -11.44 28.27
C LEU A 37 27.93 -12.19 27.46
N SER A 38 28.13 -13.46 27.78
CA SER A 38 29.31 -14.25 27.41
C SER A 38 28.95 -15.51 26.60
N MET A 39 29.94 -16.23 26.04
CA MET A 39 29.86 -16.78 24.67
C MET A 39 30.66 -18.09 24.41
N VAL A 40 30.12 -19.05 23.62
CA VAL A 40 30.87 -20.14 22.96
C VAL A 40 30.83 -19.91 21.45
N VAL A 41 31.97 -20.11 20.79
CA VAL A 41 32.26 -19.72 19.41
C VAL A 41 32.32 -20.95 18.52
N GLU A 42 31.46 -21.03 17.51
CA GLU A 42 31.55 -22.02 16.44
C GLU A 42 31.62 -21.23 15.11
N LEU A 43 32.67 -21.48 14.33
CA LEU A 43 32.90 -20.86 13.02
C LEU A 43 32.29 -21.78 11.98
N GLU A 44 31.32 -21.29 11.22
CA GLU A 44 30.67 -22.07 10.17
C GLU A 44 30.70 -21.29 8.86
N ASP A 45 31.22 -21.92 7.80
CA ASP A 45 31.24 -21.39 6.44
C ASP A 45 29.83 -21.57 5.85
N VAL A 46 29.03 -20.50 5.80
CA VAL A 46 27.67 -20.54 5.24
C VAL A 46 27.72 -20.27 3.73
N GLU A 47 27.38 -21.31 2.96
CA GLU A 47 27.55 -21.42 1.50
C GLU A 47 26.57 -20.60 0.64
N SER A 48 25.83 -19.62 1.20
CA SER A 48 24.83 -18.87 0.41
C SER A 48 25.32 -17.54 -0.17
N ILE A 49 26.38 -16.93 0.37
CA ILE A 49 27.07 -15.75 -0.17
C ILE A 49 28.48 -15.81 0.42
N ASN A 50 29.55 -15.98 -0.38
CA ASN A 50 30.94 -16.07 0.07
C ASN A 50 31.26 -15.05 1.20
N GLY A 51 31.16 -15.49 2.46
CA GLY A 51 31.19 -14.63 3.65
C GLY A 51 31.42 -15.49 4.88
N MET A 52 32.12 -14.92 5.87
CA MET A 52 32.43 -15.62 7.13
C MET A 52 31.25 -15.44 8.07
N SER A 53 30.74 -16.52 8.66
CA SER A 53 29.70 -16.44 9.68
C SER A 53 30.22 -16.95 11.02
N LEU A 54 29.85 -16.25 12.09
CA LEU A 54 30.22 -16.56 13.47
C LEU A 54 28.93 -16.72 14.28
N SER A 55 28.62 -17.94 14.71
CA SER A 55 27.46 -18.21 15.56
C SER A 55 27.90 -18.26 17.03
N LEU A 56 27.15 -17.56 17.88
CA LEU A 56 27.51 -17.30 19.27
C LEU A 56 26.40 -17.82 20.19
N LEU A 57 26.75 -18.85 20.96
CA LEU A 57 25.90 -19.43 22.00
C LEU A 57 26.19 -18.77 23.35
N LEU A 58 25.16 -18.29 24.04
CA LEU A 58 25.32 -17.56 25.30
C LEU A 58 25.68 -18.52 26.47
N SER A 59 26.89 -18.41 27.02
CA SER A 59 27.27 -18.94 28.34
C SER A 59 28.18 -17.96 29.10
N THR A 60 27.89 -17.68 30.38
CA THR A 60 28.20 -16.46 31.17
C THR A 60 29.66 -15.98 31.38
N VAL A 61 30.74 -16.51 30.76
CA VAL A 61 32.16 -16.16 31.10
C VAL A 61 33.15 -15.63 29.99
N VAL A 62 32.76 -15.06 28.84
CA VAL A 62 33.60 -14.99 27.61
C VAL A 62 33.51 -13.71 26.71
N PRO A 63 32.90 -12.55 27.06
CA PRO A 63 32.75 -11.46 26.08
C PRO A 63 34.10 -10.74 25.82
N ASP A 64 34.90 -10.55 26.88
CA ASP A 64 36.18 -9.83 26.85
C ASP A 64 37.32 -10.63 26.20
N MET A 65 37.22 -11.97 26.23
CA MET A 65 38.24 -12.86 25.65
C MET A 65 38.09 -12.96 24.12
N VAL A 66 36.86 -12.97 23.60
CA VAL A 66 36.59 -13.04 22.16
C VAL A 66 36.85 -11.70 21.48
N SER A 67 36.51 -10.57 22.12
CA SER A 67 36.86 -9.25 21.58
C SER A 67 38.38 -9.08 21.46
N GLY A 68 39.15 -9.54 22.45
CA GLY A 68 40.61 -9.54 22.44
C GLY A 68 41.23 -10.48 21.41
N GLN A 69 40.74 -11.72 21.29
CA GLN A 69 41.26 -12.68 20.29
C GLN A 69 40.85 -12.31 18.85
N SER A 70 39.63 -11.83 18.66
CA SER A 70 39.16 -11.40 17.34
C SER A 70 39.93 -10.15 16.89
N GLN A 71 40.12 -9.15 17.77
CA GLN A 71 40.99 -8.00 17.49
C GLN A 71 42.44 -8.41 17.14
N GLN A 72 42.97 -9.47 17.76
CA GLN A 72 44.30 -10.01 17.43
C GLN A 72 44.35 -10.70 16.05
N GLN A 73 43.21 -11.17 15.52
CA GLN A 73 43.12 -11.83 14.21
C GLN A 73 42.81 -10.89 13.05
N GLY A 74 42.55 -9.60 13.29
CA GLY A 74 42.30 -8.64 12.22
C GLY A 74 41.07 -8.96 11.37
N TRP A 75 40.02 -9.52 11.98
CA TRP A 75 38.77 -9.92 11.30
C TRP A 75 38.03 -8.76 10.61
N LEU A 76 38.26 -7.53 11.08
CA LEU A 76 37.78 -6.30 10.47
C LEU A 76 38.96 -5.64 9.74
N ASP A 77 38.96 -5.72 8.42
CA ASP A 77 40.02 -5.21 7.55
C ASP A 77 39.43 -4.17 6.57
N ASP A 78 40.28 -3.46 5.83
CA ASP A 78 39.89 -2.45 4.82
C ASP A 78 39.02 -3.05 3.68
N LYS A 79 39.03 -4.39 3.57
CA LYS A 79 38.23 -5.17 2.63
C LYS A 79 36.84 -5.54 3.16
N THR A 80 36.58 -5.38 4.46
CA THR A 80 35.26 -5.65 5.03
C THR A 80 34.27 -4.62 4.52
N ARG A 81 33.15 -5.09 3.94
CA ARG A 81 32.13 -4.21 3.34
C ARG A 81 30.89 -4.08 4.18
N ALA A 82 30.50 -5.14 4.86
CA ALA A 82 29.37 -5.10 5.77
C ALA A 82 29.57 -6.08 6.92
N VAL A 83 29.14 -5.65 8.10
CA VAL A 83 29.05 -6.48 9.30
C VAL A 83 27.60 -6.51 9.74
N PHE A 84 27.03 -7.71 9.82
CA PHE A 84 25.68 -7.95 10.32
C PHE A 84 25.78 -8.56 11.71
N ILE A 85 25.05 -8.00 12.66
CA ILE A 85 24.90 -8.52 14.02
C ILE A 85 23.42 -8.83 14.20
N GLU A 86 23.09 -10.11 14.30
CA GLU A 86 21.72 -10.58 14.36
C GLU A 86 21.47 -11.29 15.69
N LEU A 87 20.42 -10.89 16.40
CA LEU A 87 20.02 -11.45 17.69
C LEU A 87 18.56 -11.88 17.64
N THR A 88 18.23 -13.02 18.24
CA THR A 88 16.85 -13.40 18.53
C THR A 88 16.63 -13.39 20.03
N LEU A 89 15.70 -12.55 20.47
CA LEU A 89 15.27 -12.37 21.86
C LEU A 89 13.89 -12.97 22.03
N TYR A 90 13.63 -13.65 23.14
CA TYR A 90 12.31 -14.19 23.47
C TYR A 90 11.90 -13.71 24.86
N ASN A 91 10.72 -13.07 24.94
CA ASN A 91 10.12 -12.67 26.20
C ASN A 91 9.00 -13.68 26.58
N PRO A 92 9.21 -14.51 27.63
CA PRO A 92 8.24 -15.53 28.01
C PRO A 92 6.97 -14.97 28.65
N HIS A 93 6.99 -13.78 29.24
CA HIS A 93 5.82 -13.21 29.92
C HIS A 93 4.71 -12.78 28.95
N VAL A 94 5.11 -12.25 27.79
CA VAL A 94 4.19 -11.78 26.73
C VAL A 94 4.19 -12.68 25.50
N ASN A 95 5.07 -13.69 25.49
CA ASN A 95 5.27 -14.65 24.41
C ASN A 95 5.52 -13.93 23.06
N LEU A 96 6.55 -13.07 23.07
CA LEU A 96 7.01 -12.33 21.89
C LEU A 96 8.45 -12.71 21.58
N PHE A 97 8.69 -12.96 20.29
CA PHE A 97 10.02 -13.11 19.71
C PHE A 97 10.39 -11.79 19.03
N SER A 98 11.57 -11.27 19.32
CA SER A 98 12.14 -10.10 18.67
C SER A 98 13.42 -10.51 17.97
N VAL A 99 13.45 -10.34 16.65
CA VAL A 99 14.68 -10.46 15.85
C VAL A 99 15.24 -9.05 15.67
N VAL A 100 16.47 -8.86 16.12
CA VAL A 100 17.22 -7.61 16.02
C VAL A 100 18.33 -7.83 15.01
N SER A 101 18.31 -7.06 13.94
CA SER A 101 19.33 -7.07 12.89
C SER A 101 20.00 -5.70 12.85
N MET A 102 21.25 -5.64 13.28
CA MET A 102 22.09 -4.44 13.18
C MET A 102 23.07 -4.63 12.04
N THR A 103 23.17 -3.66 11.15
CA THR A 103 24.06 -3.69 9.99
C THR A 103 24.99 -2.49 10.03
N VAL A 104 26.27 -2.72 9.81
CA VAL A 104 27.26 -1.67 9.62
C VAL A 104 27.91 -1.87 8.26
N GLU A 105 27.63 -0.95 7.33
CA GLU A 105 28.20 -0.95 5.98
C GLU A 105 29.40 -0.01 5.93
N PHE A 106 30.53 -0.50 5.42
CA PHE A 106 31.75 0.25 5.24
C PHE A 106 31.94 0.58 3.77
N THR A 107 32.01 1.87 3.45
CA THR A 107 32.35 2.33 2.11
C THR A 107 33.85 2.19 1.85
N ASN A 108 34.22 2.16 0.56
CA ASN A 108 35.62 2.20 0.13
C ASN A 108 36.37 3.47 0.61
N GLN A 109 35.65 4.51 1.02
CA GLN A 109 36.20 5.77 1.53
C GLN A 109 36.38 5.76 3.06
N GLY A 110 36.04 4.66 3.74
CA GLY A 110 36.15 4.52 5.20
C GLY A 110 34.94 5.05 5.98
N ALA A 111 33.90 5.57 5.32
CA ALA A 111 32.66 5.94 5.99
C ALA A 111 31.86 4.69 6.38
N ALA A 112 31.33 4.67 7.61
CA ALA A 112 30.51 3.59 8.14
C ALA A 112 29.04 4.03 8.27
N TYR A 113 28.15 3.36 7.56
CA TYR A 113 26.70 3.57 7.62
C TYR A 113 26.07 2.51 8.52
N LYS A 114 25.19 2.95 9.42
CA LYS A 114 24.53 2.08 10.39
C LYS A 114 23.07 1.90 10.02
N GLY A 115 22.62 0.66 9.95
CA GLY A 115 21.21 0.26 9.82
C GLY A 115 20.79 -0.58 11.02
N SER A 116 19.57 -0.42 11.49
CA SER A 116 19.00 -1.27 12.53
C SER A 116 17.56 -1.61 12.19
N GLU A 117 17.24 -2.89 12.19
CA GLU A 117 15.89 -3.40 12.05
C GLU A 117 15.53 -4.25 13.28
N VAL A 118 14.35 -3.99 13.84
CA VAL A 118 13.82 -4.75 14.98
C VAL A 118 12.43 -5.23 14.60
N VAL A 119 12.29 -6.54 14.41
CA VAL A 119 11.01 -7.18 14.10
C VAL A 119 10.54 -7.96 15.32
N THR A 120 9.38 -7.59 15.86
CA THR A 120 8.80 -8.27 17.03
C THR A 120 7.48 -8.92 16.67
N LEU A 121 7.33 -10.21 16.98
CA LEU A 121 6.15 -11.01 16.62
C LEU A 121 5.85 -12.12 17.62
N ARG A 122 4.61 -12.61 17.61
CA ARG A 122 4.16 -13.75 18.41
C ARG A 122 4.17 -15.01 17.54
N LEU A 123 5.26 -15.77 17.64
CA LEU A 123 5.46 -16.99 16.84
C LEU A 123 4.66 -18.19 17.38
N ILE A 124 4.68 -18.39 18.70
CA ILE A 124 3.92 -19.44 19.38
C ILE A 124 2.58 -18.86 19.82
N GLN A 125 1.45 -19.41 19.36
CA GLN A 125 0.12 -18.91 19.72
C GLN A 125 -0.59 -19.92 20.61
N HIS A 126 -0.87 -19.55 21.87
CA HIS A 126 -1.55 -20.42 22.83
C HIS A 126 -3.06 -20.50 22.58
N ASP A 127 -3.68 -19.43 22.05
CA ASP A 127 -5.08 -19.43 21.58
C ASP A 127 -5.21 -19.99 20.16
N ALA A 128 -4.51 -21.09 19.88
CA ALA A 128 -4.40 -21.66 18.54
C ALA A 128 -5.77 -22.04 17.95
N ILE A 129 -6.70 -22.55 18.77
CA ILE A 129 -7.97 -23.10 18.27
C ILE A 129 -8.87 -22.01 17.70
N LEU A 130 -9.10 -20.90 18.44
CA LEU A 130 -9.95 -19.81 17.97
C LEU A 130 -9.36 -19.16 16.70
N LEU A 131 -8.05 -18.89 16.71
CA LEU A 131 -7.36 -18.29 15.56
C LEU A 131 -7.35 -19.24 14.35
N LEU A 132 -7.18 -20.54 14.56
CA LEU A 132 -7.26 -21.55 13.51
C LEU A 132 -8.66 -21.61 12.90
N VAL A 133 -9.71 -21.59 13.73
CA VAL A 133 -11.10 -21.56 13.25
C VAL A 133 -11.35 -20.28 12.44
N LEU A 134 -10.94 -19.12 12.94
CA LEU A 134 -11.09 -17.84 12.24
C LEU A 134 -10.36 -17.83 10.89
N ARG A 135 -9.14 -18.39 10.84
CA ARG A 135 -8.37 -18.56 9.60
C ARG A 135 -9.04 -19.53 8.63
N GLY A 136 -9.59 -20.63 9.13
CA GLY A 136 -10.37 -21.58 8.34
C GLY A 136 -11.62 -20.93 7.73
N CYS A 137 -12.34 -20.13 8.52
CA CYS A 137 -13.47 -19.33 8.04
C CYS A 137 -13.04 -18.33 6.96
N LEU A 138 -11.91 -17.64 7.14
CA LEU A 138 -11.36 -16.71 6.14
C LEU A 138 -10.93 -17.43 4.85
N ALA A 139 -10.31 -18.60 4.96
CA ALA A 139 -9.95 -19.43 3.80
C ALA A 139 -11.19 -19.88 3.03
N LEU A 140 -12.23 -20.33 3.74
CA LEU A 140 -13.51 -20.70 3.13
C LEU A 140 -14.17 -19.49 2.46
N PHE A 141 -14.14 -18.32 3.09
CA PHE A 141 -14.68 -17.08 2.53
C PHE A 141 -13.96 -16.71 1.22
N ILE A 142 -12.62 -16.73 1.21
CA ILE A 142 -11.82 -16.48 0.00
C ILE A 142 -12.15 -17.50 -1.09
N LEU A 143 -12.29 -18.79 -0.74
CA LEU A 143 -12.64 -19.85 -1.69
C LEU A 143 -14.03 -19.61 -2.31
N ILE A 144 -15.04 -19.30 -1.51
CA ILE A 144 -16.40 -18.99 -2.01
C ILE A 144 -16.35 -17.78 -2.95
N PHE A 145 -15.62 -16.72 -2.58
CA PHE A 145 -15.43 -15.56 -3.43
C PHE A 145 -14.73 -15.91 -4.74
N ALA A 146 -13.67 -16.72 -4.70
CA ALA A 146 -12.95 -17.17 -5.89
C ALA A 146 -13.83 -18.00 -6.83
N LEU A 147 -14.65 -18.91 -6.28
CA LEU A 147 -15.59 -19.72 -7.08
C LEU A 147 -16.69 -18.86 -7.71
N ARG A 148 -17.23 -17.89 -6.97
CA ARG A 148 -18.24 -16.94 -7.47
C ARG A 148 -17.66 -16.11 -8.61
N GLU A 149 -16.47 -15.55 -8.41
CA GLU A 149 -15.83 -14.67 -9.39
C GLU A 149 -15.33 -15.43 -10.61
N GLY A 150 -14.82 -16.66 -10.41
CA GLY A 150 -14.40 -17.53 -11.50
C GLY A 150 -15.56 -17.90 -12.45
N LYS A 151 -16.78 -18.08 -11.93
CA LYS A 151 -17.97 -18.30 -12.77
C LYS A 151 -18.32 -17.07 -13.61
N THR A 152 -18.21 -15.88 -13.02
CA THR A 152 -18.43 -14.60 -13.73
C THR A 152 -17.40 -14.40 -14.83
N LEU A 153 -16.13 -14.62 -14.50
CA LEU A 153 -14.99 -14.50 -15.42
C LEU A 153 -15.13 -15.45 -16.62
N PHE A 154 -15.49 -16.71 -16.38
CA PHE A 154 -15.63 -17.70 -17.46
C PHE A 154 -16.81 -17.40 -18.39
N SER A 155 -17.86 -16.77 -17.87
CA SER A 155 -19.05 -16.43 -18.67
C SER A 155 -18.80 -15.26 -19.63
N ARG A 156 -17.97 -14.28 -19.23
CA ARG A 156 -17.67 -13.07 -20.03
C ARG A 156 -16.24 -12.58 -19.81
N PRO A 157 -15.21 -13.24 -20.37
CA PRO A 157 -13.82 -12.97 -20.03
C PRO A 157 -13.34 -11.58 -20.49
N LEU A 158 -13.71 -11.14 -21.70
CA LEU A 158 -13.20 -9.88 -22.27
C LEU A 158 -13.87 -8.64 -21.65
N ASP A 159 -15.18 -8.69 -21.45
CA ASP A 159 -15.91 -7.59 -20.80
C ASP A 159 -15.44 -7.41 -19.36
N TYR A 160 -15.19 -8.53 -18.65
CA TYR A 160 -14.73 -8.51 -17.27
C TYR A 160 -13.35 -7.87 -17.13
N LEU A 161 -12.40 -8.17 -18.03
CA LEU A 161 -11.05 -7.58 -17.96
C LEU A 161 -11.01 -6.08 -18.30
N THR A 162 -12.08 -5.53 -18.86
CA THR A 162 -12.18 -4.11 -19.19
C THR A 162 -12.67 -3.27 -18.00
N GLU A 163 -13.35 -3.88 -17.02
CA GLU A 163 -13.89 -3.16 -15.86
C GLU A 163 -12.84 -3.00 -14.74
N PHE A 164 -12.66 -1.77 -14.25
CA PHE A 164 -11.71 -1.47 -13.16
C PHE A 164 -11.99 -2.26 -11.87
N TRP A 165 -13.25 -2.45 -11.51
CA TRP A 165 -13.62 -3.16 -10.28
C TRP A 165 -13.30 -4.65 -10.33
N SER A 166 -13.36 -5.24 -11.52
CA SER A 166 -12.95 -6.62 -11.78
C SER A 166 -11.47 -6.85 -11.49
N TRP A 167 -10.61 -5.87 -11.78
CA TRP A 167 -9.19 -5.93 -11.38
C TRP A 167 -8.99 -5.91 -9.87
N VAL A 168 -9.77 -5.09 -9.14
CA VAL A 168 -9.73 -5.07 -7.67
C VAL A 168 -10.23 -6.40 -7.10
N GLU A 169 -11.23 -7.04 -7.71
CA GLU A 169 -11.72 -8.36 -7.31
C GLU A 169 -10.67 -9.45 -7.54
N LEU A 170 -10.02 -9.44 -8.70
CA LEU A 170 -8.91 -10.35 -9.01
C LEU A 170 -7.74 -10.16 -8.03
N LEU A 171 -7.40 -8.91 -7.70
CA LEU A 171 -6.34 -8.57 -6.74
C LEU A 171 -6.66 -9.15 -5.35
N VAL A 172 -7.89 -9.01 -4.87
CA VAL A 172 -8.32 -9.57 -3.57
C VAL A 172 -8.17 -11.09 -3.55
N ILE A 173 -8.54 -11.77 -4.64
CA ILE A 173 -8.42 -13.23 -4.75
C ILE A 173 -6.94 -13.63 -4.76
N ALA A 174 -6.12 -12.96 -5.57
CA ALA A 174 -4.68 -13.23 -5.68
C ALA A 174 -3.95 -13.03 -4.35
N VAL A 175 -4.20 -11.90 -3.68
CA VAL A 175 -3.62 -11.58 -2.36
C VAL A 175 -4.16 -12.50 -1.27
N GLY A 176 -5.43 -12.90 -1.34
CA GLY A 176 -6.02 -13.86 -0.41
C GLY A 176 -5.36 -15.25 -0.50
N PHE A 177 -5.18 -15.78 -1.71
CA PHE A 177 -4.50 -17.06 -1.90
C PHE A 177 -3.00 -16.99 -1.55
N SER A 178 -2.31 -15.89 -1.90
CA SER A 178 -0.91 -15.73 -1.50
C SER A 178 -0.75 -15.63 0.02
N ALA A 179 -1.65 -14.94 0.72
CA ALA A 179 -1.64 -14.88 2.18
C ALA A 179 -1.83 -16.28 2.81
N LEU A 180 -2.75 -17.09 2.27
CA LEU A 180 -2.92 -18.48 2.72
C LEU A 180 -1.68 -19.33 2.45
N GLY A 181 -1.09 -19.23 1.25
CA GLY A 181 0.13 -19.95 0.89
C GLY A 181 1.30 -19.61 1.80
N VAL A 182 1.55 -18.31 2.04
CA VAL A 182 2.60 -17.86 2.95
C VAL A 182 2.33 -18.30 4.38
N TYR A 183 1.08 -18.32 4.82
CA TYR A 183 0.72 -18.81 6.15
C TYR A 183 1.08 -20.29 6.33
N PHE A 184 0.67 -21.16 5.39
CA PHE A 184 1.02 -22.59 5.45
C PHE A 184 2.52 -22.83 5.38
N HIS A 185 3.22 -22.09 4.51
CA HIS A 185 4.68 -22.14 4.42
C HIS A 185 5.35 -21.76 5.74
N THR A 186 4.89 -20.67 6.37
CA THR A 186 5.41 -20.22 7.67
C THR A 186 5.17 -21.25 8.77
N GLN A 187 3.98 -21.89 8.78
CA GLN A 187 3.69 -22.96 9.75
C GLN A 187 4.59 -24.18 9.54
N SER A 188 4.86 -24.57 8.29
CA SER A 188 5.79 -25.67 7.99
C SER A 188 7.19 -25.41 8.54
N ILE A 189 7.70 -24.18 8.39
CA ILE A 189 9.02 -23.80 8.93
C ILE A 189 9.00 -23.84 10.46
N ILE A 190 7.93 -23.33 11.10
CA ILE A 190 7.83 -23.32 12.55
C ILE A 190 7.81 -24.75 13.11
N ASP A 191 7.10 -25.67 12.46
CA ASP A 191 7.03 -27.08 12.86
C ASP A 191 8.39 -27.78 12.72
N GLU A 192 9.09 -27.56 11.61
CA GLU A 192 10.44 -28.07 11.38
C GLU A 192 11.43 -27.57 12.46
N VAL A 193 11.39 -26.29 12.80
CA VAL A 193 12.22 -25.71 13.86
C VAL A 193 11.85 -26.25 15.25
N ALA A 194 10.57 -26.54 15.51
CA ALA A 194 10.12 -27.15 16.76
C ALA A 194 10.67 -28.58 16.92
N VAL A 195 10.70 -29.36 15.84
CA VAL A 195 11.27 -30.71 15.83
C VAL A 195 12.79 -30.66 16.05
N GLN A 196 13.51 -29.80 15.31
CA GLN A 196 14.97 -29.66 15.46
C GLN A 196 15.39 -29.23 16.88
N ARG A 197 14.57 -28.40 17.54
CA ARG A 197 14.79 -28.02 18.95
C ARG A 197 14.66 -29.21 19.90
N THR A 198 13.79 -30.17 19.58
CA THR A 198 13.57 -31.38 20.38
C THR A 198 14.72 -32.37 20.20
N ASP A 199 15.29 -32.43 18.99
CA ASP A 199 16.42 -33.29 18.64
C ASP A 199 17.78 -32.75 19.09
N GLY A 200 17.81 -31.59 19.74
CA GLY A 200 19.03 -31.00 20.31
C GLY A 200 19.99 -30.40 19.27
N ASN A 201 19.52 -30.17 18.04
CA ASN A 201 20.34 -29.55 16.99
C ASN A 201 20.43 -28.02 17.21
N ASN A 202 21.63 -27.45 17.08
CA ASN A 202 21.88 -26.04 17.42
C ASN A 202 21.57 -25.04 16.28
N GLU A 203 21.23 -25.50 15.07
CA GLU A 203 20.94 -24.65 13.89
C GLU A 203 19.57 -23.93 13.93
N THR A 204 18.95 -23.81 15.11
CA THR A 204 17.60 -23.25 15.26
C THR A 204 17.48 -21.77 14.87
N PHE A 205 18.58 -21.02 14.85
CA PHE A 205 18.56 -19.57 14.59
C PHE A 205 18.12 -19.20 13.17
N GLY A 206 18.63 -19.91 12.16
CA GLY A 206 18.30 -19.65 10.76
C GLY A 206 16.81 -19.86 10.47
N GLY A 207 16.23 -20.91 11.07
CA GLY A 207 14.81 -21.21 10.95
C GLY A 207 13.90 -20.15 11.56
N TYR A 208 14.23 -19.65 12.76
CA TYR A 208 13.46 -18.56 13.38
C TYR A 208 13.52 -17.26 12.56
N LYS A 209 14.70 -16.90 12.05
CA LYS A 209 14.86 -15.72 11.19
C LYS A 209 14.04 -15.84 9.90
N SER A 210 14.10 -17.00 9.25
CA SER A 210 13.30 -17.27 8.05
C SER A 210 11.80 -17.18 8.34
N ALA A 211 11.34 -17.82 9.43
CA ALA A 211 9.94 -17.75 9.86
C ALA A 211 9.47 -16.31 10.12
N VAL A 212 10.32 -15.47 10.71
CA VAL A 212 10.03 -14.05 10.95
C VAL A 212 9.88 -13.28 9.65
N GLY A 213 10.78 -13.48 8.69
CA GLY A 213 10.69 -12.84 7.38
C GLY A 213 9.42 -13.21 6.62
N TRP A 214 9.06 -14.50 6.59
CA TRP A 214 7.82 -14.96 5.96
C TRP A 214 6.57 -14.44 6.68
N PHE A 215 6.60 -14.34 8.01
CA PHE A 215 5.50 -13.76 8.77
C PHE A 215 5.33 -12.25 8.53
N GLN A 216 6.42 -11.53 8.30
CA GLN A 216 6.38 -10.12 7.91
C GLN A 216 5.75 -9.95 6.52
N VAL A 217 6.09 -10.81 5.55
CA VAL A 217 5.42 -10.85 4.24
C VAL A 217 3.92 -11.16 4.39
N TYR A 218 3.56 -12.14 5.22
CA TYR A 218 2.15 -12.43 5.54
C TYR A 218 1.42 -11.19 6.10
N THR A 219 2.06 -10.43 6.98
CA THR A 219 1.50 -9.20 7.56
C THR A 219 1.27 -8.13 6.50
N TYR A 220 2.21 -7.95 5.55
CA TYR A 220 2.03 -7.03 4.42
C TYR A 220 0.89 -7.45 3.50
N LEU A 221 0.77 -8.75 3.19
CA LEU A 221 -0.34 -9.28 2.40
C LEU A 221 -1.69 -9.08 3.10
N LEU A 222 -1.75 -9.29 4.42
CA LEU A 222 -2.96 -9.05 5.21
C LEU A 222 -3.34 -7.56 5.21
N GLY A 223 -2.36 -6.66 5.36
CA GLY A 223 -2.59 -5.22 5.26
C GLY A 223 -3.14 -4.80 3.90
N LEU A 224 -2.58 -5.36 2.82
CA LEU A 224 -3.08 -5.14 1.46
C LEU A 224 -4.50 -5.70 1.29
N LEU A 225 -4.80 -6.88 1.82
CA LEU A 225 -6.13 -7.48 1.78
C LEU A 225 -7.17 -6.60 2.49
N ILE A 226 -6.83 -6.07 3.66
CA ILE A 226 -7.68 -5.15 4.43
C ILE A 226 -7.89 -3.85 3.63
N CYS A 227 -6.84 -3.29 3.02
CA CYS A 227 -6.94 -2.12 2.15
C CYS A 227 -7.89 -2.36 0.96
N CYS A 228 -7.79 -3.51 0.30
CA CYS A 228 -8.72 -3.84 -0.79
C CYS A 228 -10.14 -4.06 -0.28
N ALA A 229 -10.32 -4.64 0.91
CA ALA A 229 -11.63 -4.81 1.55
C ALA A 229 -12.27 -3.45 1.90
N THR A 230 -11.50 -2.48 2.39
CA THR A 230 -12.00 -1.12 2.65
C THR A 230 -12.34 -0.38 1.35
N LEU A 231 -11.55 -0.55 0.27
CA LEU A 231 -11.92 -0.04 -1.06
C LEU A 231 -13.22 -0.68 -1.58
N LYS A 232 -13.44 -1.97 -1.33
CA LYS A 232 -14.71 -2.64 -1.64
C LYS A 232 -15.89 -2.09 -0.84
N PHE A 233 -15.67 -1.72 0.42
CA PHE A 233 -16.68 -1.07 1.24
C PHE A 233 -17.18 0.24 0.61
N ILE A 234 -16.28 1.03 -0.01
CA ILE A 234 -16.66 2.24 -0.76
C ILE A 234 -17.61 1.92 -1.92
N ARG A 235 -17.40 0.80 -2.62
CA ARG A 235 -18.33 0.35 -3.68
C ARG A 235 -19.72 0.07 -3.13
N LEU A 236 -19.81 -0.49 -1.93
CA LEU A 236 -21.08 -0.76 -1.25
C LEU A 236 -21.77 0.56 -0.86
N LEU A 237 -21.02 1.61 -0.50
CA LEU A 237 -21.60 2.91 -0.15
C LEU A 237 -22.20 3.68 -1.35
N ARG A 238 -22.00 3.21 -2.60
CA ARG A 238 -22.63 3.80 -3.80
C ARG A 238 -24.16 3.69 -3.82
N PHE A 239 -24.79 3.01 -2.86
CA PHE A 239 -26.25 3.09 -2.67
C PHE A 239 -26.71 4.50 -2.29
N ASN A 240 -25.84 5.35 -1.73
CA ASN A 240 -26.15 6.76 -1.50
C ASN A 240 -25.92 7.58 -2.77
N ALA A 241 -26.93 8.36 -3.19
CA ALA A 241 -26.88 9.22 -4.37
C ALA A 241 -25.69 10.19 -4.34
N HIS A 242 -25.35 10.78 -3.19
CA HIS A 242 -24.19 11.67 -3.07
C HIS A 242 -22.85 10.95 -3.31
N VAL A 243 -22.71 9.73 -2.77
CA VAL A 243 -21.49 8.92 -2.94
C VAL A 243 -21.38 8.40 -4.38
N TYR A 244 -22.51 8.07 -4.99
CA TYR A 244 -22.57 7.68 -6.40
C TYR A 244 -22.15 8.82 -7.32
N ALA A 245 -22.66 10.03 -7.12
CA ALA A 245 -22.28 11.23 -7.87
C ALA A 245 -20.77 11.48 -7.80
N LEU A 246 -20.20 11.50 -6.58
CA LEU A 246 -18.76 11.66 -6.38
C LEU A 246 -17.93 10.59 -7.09
N SER A 247 -18.38 9.32 -7.03
CA SER A 247 -17.70 8.21 -7.71
C SER A 247 -17.73 8.35 -9.24
N MET A 248 -18.84 8.88 -9.78
CA MET A 248 -19.00 9.10 -11.22
C MET A 248 -18.12 10.27 -11.70
N THR A 249 -18.13 11.38 -10.96
CA THR A 249 -17.26 12.54 -11.23
C THR A 249 -15.78 12.15 -11.18
N MET A 250 -15.36 11.34 -10.19
CA MET A 250 -13.99 10.82 -10.11
C MET A 250 -13.63 9.95 -11.32
N ARG A 251 -14.55 9.11 -11.80
CA ARG A 251 -14.32 8.24 -12.97
C ARG A 251 -14.23 9.06 -14.27
N ARG A 252 -15.06 10.08 -14.44
CA ARG A 252 -15.05 10.95 -15.61
C ARG A 252 -13.84 11.88 -15.62
N SER A 253 -13.47 12.44 -14.47
CA SER A 253 -12.30 13.33 -14.34
C SER A 253 -10.97 12.59 -14.42
N PHE A 254 -10.94 11.26 -14.28
CA PHE A 254 -9.71 10.48 -14.36
C PHE A 254 -8.91 10.74 -15.64
N LYS A 255 -9.57 10.82 -16.81
CA LYS A 255 -8.88 11.06 -18.09
C LYS A 255 -8.22 12.45 -18.17
N PRO A 256 -8.93 13.58 -17.96
CA PRO A 256 -8.29 14.90 -17.97
C PRO A 256 -7.27 15.07 -16.83
N VAL A 257 -7.54 14.52 -15.64
CA VAL A 257 -6.58 14.54 -14.52
C VAL A 257 -5.32 13.74 -14.86
N ALA A 258 -5.42 12.58 -15.49
CA ALA A 258 -4.25 11.78 -15.87
C ALA A 258 -3.38 12.51 -16.92
N GLN A 259 -4.00 13.19 -17.89
CA GLN A 259 -3.27 14.02 -18.85
C GLN A 259 -2.56 15.19 -18.17
N PHE A 260 -3.21 15.83 -17.21
CA PHE A 260 -2.59 16.89 -16.42
C PHE A 260 -1.43 16.37 -15.55
N MET A 261 -1.62 15.25 -14.86
CA MET A 261 -0.59 14.61 -14.03
C MET A 261 0.66 14.24 -14.83
N LEU A 262 0.52 13.90 -16.11
CA LEU A 262 1.68 13.68 -17.00
C LEU A 262 2.50 14.96 -17.18
N THR A 263 1.85 16.10 -17.44
CA THR A 263 2.51 17.41 -17.58
C THR A 263 3.19 17.83 -16.27
N VAL A 264 2.49 17.67 -15.15
CA VAL A 264 3.04 17.92 -13.80
C VAL A 264 4.23 17.01 -13.52
N GLY A 265 4.15 15.73 -13.89
CA GLY A 265 5.22 14.76 -13.71
C GLY A 265 6.51 15.16 -14.42
N ILE A 266 6.41 15.72 -15.64
CA ILE A 266 7.58 16.25 -16.36
C ILE A 266 8.23 17.40 -15.59
N ILE A 267 7.42 18.32 -15.04
CA ILE A 267 7.92 19.45 -14.25
C ILE A 267 8.59 18.95 -12.96
N ILE A 268 7.94 18.05 -12.21
CA ILE A 268 8.51 17.45 -10.99
C ILE A 268 9.84 16.75 -11.30
N MET A 269 9.91 15.99 -12.40
CA MET A 269 11.14 15.31 -12.79
C MET A 269 12.26 16.29 -13.16
N ALA A 270 11.97 17.41 -13.82
CA ALA A 270 12.95 18.45 -14.12
C ALA A 270 13.52 19.08 -12.84
N PHE A 271 12.65 19.43 -11.88
CA PHE A 271 13.09 19.93 -10.57
C PHE A 271 13.85 18.86 -9.76
N THR A 272 13.46 17.59 -9.88
CA THR A 272 14.16 16.47 -9.23
C THR A 272 15.58 16.31 -9.74
N GLN A 273 15.78 16.36 -11.06
CA GLN A 273 17.11 16.28 -11.65
C GLN A 273 17.97 17.48 -11.24
N MET A 274 17.41 18.68 -11.27
CA MET A 274 18.10 19.89 -10.83
C MET A 274 18.49 19.83 -9.34
N ALA A 275 17.57 19.44 -8.46
CA ALA A 275 17.81 19.32 -7.02
C ALA A 275 18.87 18.25 -6.70
N ASN A 276 18.80 17.10 -7.36
CA ASN A 276 19.81 16.04 -7.21
C ASN A 276 21.21 16.54 -7.60
N LEU A 277 21.34 17.27 -8.72
CA LEU A 277 22.64 17.79 -9.17
C LEU A 277 23.21 18.87 -8.24
N ILE A 278 22.36 19.72 -7.66
CA ILE A 278 22.80 20.84 -6.82
C ILE A 278 23.05 20.40 -5.37
N PHE A 279 22.15 19.60 -4.82
CA PHE A 279 22.18 19.22 -3.40
C PHE A 279 22.69 17.81 -3.13
N GLY A 280 22.78 16.93 -4.14
CA GLY A 280 23.03 15.50 -3.94
C GLY A 280 24.40 15.15 -3.32
N VAL A 281 25.36 16.08 -3.36
CA VAL A 281 26.66 15.91 -2.68
C VAL A 281 26.60 16.29 -1.20
N LYS A 282 25.72 17.20 -0.81
CA LYS A 282 25.67 17.79 0.54
C LYS A 282 24.55 17.24 1.41
N LEU A 283 23.41 16.89 0.81
CA LEU A 283 22.20 16.46 1.52
C LEU A 283 21.88 14.99 1.22
N VAL A 284 21.67 14.19 2.26
CA VAL A 284 21.40 12.75 2.14
C VAL A 284 20.06 12.48 1.47
N GLU A 285 19.10 13.38 1.68
CA GLU A 285 17.75 13.39 1.12
C GLU A 285 17.76 13.52 -0.41
N TYR A 286 18.81 14.14 -0.96
CA TYR A 286 18.92 14.43 -2.39
C TYR A 286 20.01 13.58 -3.09
N LYS A 287 20.55 12.55 -2.44
CA LYS A 287 21.68 11.76 -2.96
C LYS A 287 21.37 10.98 -4.25
N ASN A 288 20.13 10.51 -4.37
CA ASN A 288 19.63 9.68 -5.46
C ASN A 288 18.41 10.35 -6.08
N ILE A 289 18.12 10.05 -7.35
CA ILE A 289 16.91 10.56 -8.02
C ILE A 289 15.64 10.15 -7.26
N THR A 290 15.55 8.91 -6.77
CA THR A 290 14.39 8.42 -6.02
C THR A 290 14.21 9.14 -4.68
N SER A 291 15.30 9.31 -3.92
CA SER A 291 15.26 10.04 -2.64
C SER A 291 14.95 11.52 -2.85
N SER A 292 15.52 12.13 -3.91
CA SER A 292 15.23 13.51 -4.30
C SER A 292 13.75 13.69 -4.67
N LEU A 293 13.19 12.76 -5.46
CA LEU A 293 11.78 12.76 -5.85
C LEU A 293 10.88 12.68 -4.62
N GLN A 294 11.18 11.78 -3.68
CA GLN A 294 10.44 11.66 -2.42
C GLN A 294 10.48 12.96 -1.63
N SER A 295 11.66 13.58 -1.51
CA SER A 295 11.85 14.84 -0.77
C SER A 295 11.08 16.00 -1.42
N LEU A 296 11.06 16.09 -2.75
CA LEU A 296 10.27 17.08 -3.48
C LEU A 296 8.75 16.84 -3.33
N LEU A 297 8.30 15.58 -3.40
CA LEU A 297 6.88 15.26 -3.15
C LEU A 297 6.44 15.61 -1.71
N PHE A 298 7.30 15.43 -0.71
CA PHE A 298 7.03 15.88 0.65
C PHE A 298 7.03 17.40 0.78
N MET A 299 7.93 18.09 0.08
CA MET A 299 7.94 19.54 -0.01
C MET A 299 6.63 20.08 -0.59
N MET A 300 6.07 19.43 -1.62
CA MET A 300 4.76 19.76 -2.18
C MET A 300 3.62 19.67 -1.15
N ILE A 301 3.68 18.71 -0.22
CA ILE A 301 2.68 18.54 0.86
C ILE A 301 2.90 19.59 1.98
N GLY A 302 4.06 20.24 2.02
CA GLY A 302 4.44 21.25 3.02
C GLY A 302 5.41 20.73 4.09
N SER A 303 5.95 19.51 3.93
CA SER A 303 7.01 18.98 4.80
C SER A 303 8.36 19.24 4.14
N PHE A 304 9.08 20.25 4.63
CA PHE A 304 10.41 20.60 4.13
C PHE A 304 11.29 21.19 5.24
N ASP A 305 12.60 20.96 5.12
CA ASP A 305 13.61 21.59 5.96
C ASP A 305 14.31 22.70 5.16
N PHE A 306 13.83 23.93 5.32
CA PHE A 306 14.38 25.10 4.63
C PHE A 306 15.81 25.43 5.08
N GLU A 307 16.16 25.09 6.32
CA GLU A 307 17.48 25.35 6.87
C GLU A 307 18.51 24.46 6.17
N ALA A 308 18.21 23.17 6.02
CA ALA A 308 19.05 22.22 5.28
C ALA A 308 19.28 22.65 3.80
N LEU A 309 18.23 23.13 3.13
CA LEU A 309 18.31 23.63 1.75
C LEU A 309 19.22 24.87 1.62
N THR A 310 19.12 25.78 2.58
CA THR A 310 19.93 27.02 2.61
C THR A 310 21.40 26.70 2.89
N GLN A 311 21.68 25.75 3.79
CA GLN A 311 23.04 25.28 4.09
C GLN A 311 23.69 24.57 2.89
N GLY A 312 22.89 23.91 2.03
CA GLY A 312 23.37 23.32 0.79
C GLY A 312 23.96 24.36 -0.17
N HIS A 313 23.17 25.39 -0.49
CA HIS A 313 23.65 26.53 -1.26
C HIS A 313 22.76 27.75 -0.98
N GLU A 314 23.33 28.83 -0.43
CA GLU A 314 22.53 29.98 0.03
C GLU A 314 21.63 30.57 -1.08
N LEU A 315 22.20 30.87 -2.25
CA LEU A 315 21.44 31.50 -3.33
C LEU A 315 20.54 30.50 -4.11
N LEU A 316 21.14 29.43 -4.67
CA LEU A 316 20.42 28.43 -5.47
C LEU A 316 19.37 27.65 -4.65
N GLY A 317 19.65 27.37 -3.37
CA GLY A 317 18.71 26.75 -2.42
C GLY A 317 17.41 27.51 -2.31
N GLN A 318 17.52 28.79 -1.99
CA GLN A 318 16.36 29.68 -1.84
C GLN A 318 15.61 29.84 -3.16
N MET A 319 16.32 30.10 -4.26
CA MET A 319 15.71 30.29 -5.58
C MET A 319 14.91 29.05 -6.04
N ILE A 320 15.48 27.85 -5.89
CA ILE A 320 14.81 26.60 -6.27
C ILE A 320 13.61 26.35 -5.38
N PHE A 321 13.77 26.53 -4.07
CA PHE A 321 12.68 26.36 -3.12
C PHE A 321 11.49 27.28 -3.44
N PHE A 322 11.72 28.59 -3.59
CA PHE A 322 10.65 29.55 -3.90
C PHE A 322 10.01 29.28 -5.26
N THR A 323 10.81 29.00 -6.28
CA THR A 323 10.30 28.73 -7.63
C THR A 323 9.47 27.45 -7.65
N TYR A 324 9.97 26.39 -7.03
CA TYR A 324 9.26 25.12 -6.92
C TYR A 324 7.97 25.26 -6.13
N GLN A 325 8.02 25.90 -4.95
CA GLN A 325 6.87 26.05 -4.07
C GLN A 325 5.78 26.91 -4.72
N SER A 326 6.16 28.02 -5.37
CA SER A 326 5.22 28.87 -6.11
C SER A 326 4.60 28.10 -7.27
N MET A 327 5.42 27.41 -8.08
CA MET A 327 4.93 26.66 -9.24
C MET A 327 4.00 25.51 -8.82
N MET A 328 4.39 24.70 -7.84
CA MET A 328 3.58 23.56 -7.40
C MET A 328 2.32 24.00 -6.65
N GLN A 329 2.40 24.94 -5.70
CA GLN A 329 1.22 25.32 -4.93
C GLN A 329 0.19 26.07 -5.79
N PHE A 330 0.63 27.03 -6.61
CA PHE A 330 -0.31 27.83 -7.39
C PHE A 330 -0.77 27.14 -8.67
N PHE A 331 0.12 26.51 -9.45
CA PHE A 331 -0.31 25.91 -10.71
C PHE A 331 -0.94 24.53 -10.50
N LEU A 332 -0.35 23.66 -9.68
CA LEU A 332 -0.86 22.29 -9.51
C LEU A 332 -2.24 22.29 -8.85
N LEU A 333 -2.37 22.91 -7.68
CA LEU A 333 -3.63 22.89 -6.94
C LEU A 333 -4.74 23.65 -7.66
N SER A 334 -4.45 24.85 -8.21
CA SER A 334 -5.48 25.64 -8.88
C SER A 334 -6.00 24.95 -10.14
N MET A 335 -5.11 24.34 -10.93
CA MET A 335 -5.50 23.64 -12.15
C MET A 335 -6.17 22.29 -11.84
N PHE A 336 -5.70 21.57 -10.82
CA PHE A 336 -6.36 20.34 -10.36
C PHE A 336 -7.80 20.63 -9.90
N MET A 337 -7.99 21.67 -9.09
CA MET A 337 -9.32 22.09 -8.64
C MET A 337 -10.19 22.57 -9.80
N ALA A 338 -9.62 23.30 -10.76
CA ALA A 338 -10.36 23.73 -11.95
C ALA A 338 -10.88 22.54 -12.76
N ILE A 339 -10.05 21.52 -13.02
CA ILE A 339 -10.46 20.32 -13.76
C ILE A 339 -11.57 19.56 -13.01
N ILE A 340 -11.45 19.42 -11.70
CA ILE A 340 -12.49 18.72 -10.90
C ILE A 340 -13.79 19.51 -10.91
N MET A 341 -13.73 20.84 -10.73
CA MET A 341 -14.91 21.69 -10.71
C MET A 341 -15.63 21.70 -12.05
N ASP A 342 -14.87 21.71 -13.16
CA ASP A 342 -15.41 21.63 -14.52
C ASP A 342 -16.22 20.35 -14.70
N VAL A 343 -15.61 19.19 -14.43
CA VAL A 343 -16.29 17.88 -14.54
C VAL A 343 -17.46 17.74 -13.56
N TYR A 344 -17.33 18.29 -12.34
CA TYR A 344 -18.41 18.27 -11.35
C TYR A 344 -19.62 19.12 -11.79
N SER A 345 -19.36 20.26 -12.43
CA SER A 345 -20.40 21.14 -12.94
C SER A 345 -21.16 20.50 -14.11
N GLU A 346 -20.47 19.76 -14.98
CA GLU A 346 -21.08 18.98 -16.06
C GLU A 346 -22.00 17.86 -15.53
N ASP A 347 -21.59 17.13 -14.48
CA ASP A 347 -22.41 16.06 -13.89
C ASP A 347 -23.67 16.60 -13.21
N THR A 348 -23.56 17.76 -12.55
CA THR A 348 -24.72 18.42 -11.93
C THR A 348 -25.70 18.89 -13.01
N GLN A 349 -25.20 19.50 -14.09
CA GLN A 349 -26.04 19.98 -15.20
C GLN A 349 -26.70 18.85 -15.99
N SER A 350 -26.01 17.73 -16.22
CA SER A 350 -26.58 16.57 -16.92
C SER A 350 -27.69 15.89 -16.11
N THR A 351 -27.54 15.78 -14.79
CA THR A 351 -28.59 15.23 -13.91
C THR A 351 -29.87 16.06 -14.00
N HIS A 352 -29.77 17.39 -13.94
CA HIS A 352 -30.94 18.27 -14.11
C HIS A 352 -31.53 18.18 -15.52
N THR A 353 -30.70 18.05 -16.56
CA THR A 353 -31.17 17.97 -17.96
C THR A 353 -31.91 16.65 -18.24
N ASP A 354 -31.45 15.53 -17.68
CA ASP A 354 -32.13 14.23 -17.81
C ASP A 354 -33.46 14.21 -17.05
N GLU A 355 -33.54 14.83 -15.87
CA GLU A 355 -34.81 15.01 -15.14
C GLU A 355 -35.78 15.92 -15.90
N LEU A 356 -35.30 17.04 -16.46
CA LEU A 356 -36.08 17.93 -17.32
C LEU A 356 -36.62 17.20 -18.57
N ASN A 357 -35.78 16.39 -19.24
CA ASN A 357 -36.16 15.61 -20.42
C ASN A 357 -37.15 14.50 -20.07
N PHE A 358 -36.98 13.82 -18.93
CA PHE A 358 -37.91 12.80 -18.46
C PHE A 358 -39.27 13.41 -18.14
N ASN A 359 -39.31 14.53 -17.43
CA ASN A 359 -40.54 15.25 -17.11
C ASN A 359 -41.25 15.74 -18.39
N ALA A 360 -40.49 16.27 -19.36
CA ALA A 360 -41.03 16.66 -20.66
C ALA A 360 -41.60 15.46 -21.46
N PHE A 361 -40.92 14.31 -21.44
CA PHE A 361 -41.38 13.08 -22.09
C PHE A 361 -42.66 12.52 -21.45
N VAL A 362 -42.75 12.54 -20.11
CA VAL A 362 -43.94 12.14 -19.36
C VAL A 362 -45.11 13.07 -19.67
N LYS A 363 -44.85 14.39 -19.72
CA LYS A 363 -45.84 15.41 -20.13
C LYS A 363 -46.35 15.16 -21.54
N GLU A 364 -45.47 14.95 -22.51
CA GLU A 364 -45.86 14.70 -23.90
C GLU A 364 -46.65 13.39 -24.04
N SER A 365 -46.26 12.35 -23.32
CA SER A 365 -46.98 11.07 -23.28
C SER A 365 -48.38 11.21 -22.66
N ALA A 366 -48.51 11.97 -21.58
CA ALA A 366 -49.79 12.23 -20.91
C ALA A 366 -50.74 13.07 -21.79
N LEU A 367 -50.23 14.12 -22.45
CA LEU A 367 -51.01 14.96 -23.36
C LEU A 367 -51.54 14.17 -24.57
N ARG A 368 -50.72 13.31 -25.18
CA ARG A 368 -51.17 12.43 -26.28
C ARG A 368 -52.28 11.47 -25.88
N VAL A 369 -52.27 10.98 -24.64
CA VAL A 369 -53.34 10.10 -24.12
C VAL A 369 -54.62 10.91 -23.88
N LEU A 370 -54.50 12.10 -23.29
CA LEU A 370 -55.62 13.04 -23.10
C LEU A 370 -56.28 13.41 -24.44
N GLU A 371 -55.49 13.73 -25.46
CA GLU A 371 -55.97 14.09 -26.79
C GLU A 371 -56.67 12.92 -27.48
N LYS A 372 -56.10 11.71 -27.44
CA LYS A 372 -56.74 10.49 -27.98
C LYS A 372 -58.06 10.15 -27.27
N VAL A 373 -58.18 10.42 -25.97
CA VAL A 373 -59.43 10.20 -25.21
C VAL A 373 -60.46 11.28 -25.53
N LYS A 374 -60.02 12.52 -25.76
CA LYS A 374 -60.88 13.65 -26.14
C LYS A 374 -61.41 13.54 -27.57
N ASP A 375 -60.58 13.09 -28.51
CA ASP A 375 -60.98 12.85 -29.91
C ASP A 375 -61.95 11.68 -30.06
N LYS A 376 -61.81 10.64 -29.23
CA LYS A 376 -62.76 9.53 -29.18
C LYS A 376 -64.16 9.95 -28.68
N LYS A 377 -64.31 11.19 -28.19
CA LYS A 377 -65.54 11.76 -27.60
C LYS A 377 -66.35 12.65 -28.56
N SER A 378 -65.96 12.86 -29.82
CA SER A 378 -66.74 13.66 -30.80
C SER A 378 -67.05 12.90 -32.11
N PRO A 379 -68.21 13.13 -32.76
CA PRO A 379 -69.19 12.07 -32.96
C PRO A 379 -69.32 11.66 -34.44
N ASN A 380 -69.37 10.35 -34.68
CA ASN A 380 -70.18 9.71 -35.73
C ASN A 380 -69.92 8.21 -35.70
N VAL A 381 -70.67 7.44 -34.91
CA VAL A 381 -71.24 6.13 -35.31
C VAL A 381 -72.35 5.81 -34.30
N ASN A 382 -73.57 5.59 -34.79
CA ASN A 382 -74.64 4.92 -34.07
C ASN A 382 -74.21 3.50 -33.68
N VAL A 383 -73.69 3.32 -32.47
CA VAL A 383 -73.66 2.00 -31.81
C VAL A 383 -74.19 2.18 -30.40
N GLU A 384 -75.44 1.79 -30.25
CA GLU A 384 -76.10 1.51 -28.99
C GLU A 384 -75.30 0.43 -28.25
N ARG A 385 -74.64 0.79 -27.13
CA ARG A 385 -74.24 -0.13 -26.07
C ARG A 385 -73.84 0.64 -24.80
N ASN A 386 -74.75 0.58 -23.82
CA ASN A 386 -74.59 0.71 -22.38
C ASN A 386 -73.17 1.06 -21.86
N ILE A 387 -72.90 2.34 -21.67
CA ILE A 387 -71.91 2.81 -20.69
C ILE A 387 -72.73 3.48 -19.59
N SER A 388 -72.60 3.02 -18.35
CA SER A 388 -73.37 3.57 -17.23
C SER A 388 -72.99 5.05 -17.04
N THR A 389 -73.94 5.90 -16.64
CA THR A 389 -73.68 7.31 -16.29
C THR A 389 -72.62 7.45 -15.19
N ARG A 390 -72.42 6.40 -14.38
CA ARG A 390 -71.39 6.30 -13.35
C ARG A 390 -69.98 6.23 -13.94
N ASP A 391 -69.77 5.45 -15.00
CA ASP A 391 -68.46 5.30 -15.67
C ASP A 391 -68.02 6.58 -16.39
N ARG A 392 -68.98 7.38 -16.86
CA ARG A 392 -68.69 8.66 -17.53
C ARG A 392 -68.16 9.71 -16.55
N GLY A 393 -68.71 9.75 -15.33
CA GLY A 393 -68.24 10.63 -14.26
C GLY A 393 -66.87 10.22 -13.71
N THR A 394 -66.59 8.91 -13.62
CA THR A 394 -65.28 8.42 -13.18
C THR A 394 -64.19 8.73 -14.22
N LEU A 395 -64.52 8.68 -15.50
CA LEU A 395 -63.59 9.05 -16.57
C LEU A 395 -63.25 10.55 -16.57
N GLU A 396 -64.22 11.44 -16.34
CA GLU A 396 -63.94 12.89 -16.24
C GLU A 396 -63.15 13.27 -14.99
N ASP A 397 -63.37 12.57 -13.88
CA ASP A 397 -62.56 12.73 -12.67
C ASP A 397 -61.12 12.25 -12.91
N MET A 398 -60.91 11.14 -13.62
CA MET A 398 -59.58 10.68 -14.01
C MET A 398 -58.87 11.67 -14.96
N LEU A 399 -59.59 12.25 -15.92
CA LEU A 399 -59.02 13.23 -16.85
C LEU A 399 -58.62 14.53 -16.15
N THR A 400 -59.43 15.05 -15.24
CA THR A 400 -59.08 16.25 -14.45
C THR A 400 -57.94 16.00 -13.47
N LYS A 401 -57.82 14.78 -12.94
CA LYS A 401 -56.70 14.39 -12.08
C LYS A 401 -55.38 14.28 -12.84
N ILE A 402 -55.41 13.77 -14.08
CA ILE A 402 -54.25 13.76 -14.97
C ILE A 402 -53.85 15.19 -15.36
N ASP A 403 -54.82 16.05 -15.69
CA ASP A 403 -54.57 17.46 -16.04
C ASP A 403 -53.93 18.24 -14.89
N ARG A 404 -54.37 17.99 -13.64
CA ARG A 404 -53.72 18.52 -12.43
C ARG A 404 -52.29 18.01 -12.25
N MET A 405 -52.04 16.70 -12.41
CA MET A 405 -50.68 16.16 -12.32
C MET A 405 -49.75 16.76 -13.39
N VAL A 406 -50.26 17.03 -14.60
CA VAL A 406 -49.52 17.71 -15.66
C VAL A 406 -49.22 19.17 -15.28
N GLY A 407 -50.15 19.85 -14.59
CA GLY A 407 -49.92 21.20 -14.06
C GLY A 407 -48.91 21.26 -12.92
N ASP A 408 -48.93 20.30 -11.99
CA ASP A 408 -47.97 20.23 -10.87
C ASP A 408 -46.53 19.98 -11.37
N LEU A 409 -46.38 19.24 -12.48
CA LEU A 409 -45.09 19.06 -13.17
C LEU A 409 -44.54 20.36 -13.78
N ASP A 410 -45.39 21.35 -14.11
CA ASP A 410 -44.96 22.65 -14.64
C ASP A 410 -44.40 23.57 -13.52
N THR A 411 -44.89 23.42 -12.29
CA THR A 411 -44.44 24.22 -11.14
C THR A 411 -43.13 23.74 -10.52
N GLY A 412 -42.82 22.44 -10.62
CA GLY A 412 -41.55 21.87 -10.11
C GLY A 412 -40.31 22.18 -10.97
N VAL A 413 -40.48 22.86 -12.10
CA VAL A 413 -39.38 23.24 -13.03
C VAL A 413 -38.75 24.60 -12.66
N TYR A 414 -39.37 25.36 -11.75
CA TYR A 414 -38.97 26.74 -11.42
C TYR A 414 -38.49 26.97 -9.98
N ASP A 415 -38.42 25.93 -9.14
CA ASP A 415 -37.87 25.98 -7.77
C ASP A 415 -36.53 25.24 -7.64
#